data_AF-A0A925DZL4-F1
#
_entry.id   AF-A0A925DZL4-F1
#
_cell.length_a   1.000
_cell.length_b   1.000
_cell.length_c   1.000
_cell.angle_alpha   90.00
_cell.angle_beta   90.00
_cell.angle_gamma   90.00
#
_symmetry.space_group_name_H-M   'P 1'
#
loop_
_entity.id
_entity.type
_entity.pdbx_description
1 polymer ?
#
loop_
_entity_poly.entity_id
_entity_poly.type
_entity_poly.pdbx_seq_one_letter_code
_entity_poly.pdbx_strand_id
1 'polypeptide(L)'
;MIPKNIKMLQAESKQLKVQWIDKHTLVVRSSSSNTANYIVTVEFGAKGEVNARCTCPWALHKGVACSHVMAALDHLASVKERKLSFWTSREEARRQKQKTFLLKGSKNEGVWITSRAG
;
A
#
# COMPACT_ATOMS: atom_id res chain seq x y z
N MET A 1 -3.25 -13.29 3.46
CA MET A 1 -1.89 -13.63 2.99
C MET A 1 -1.04 -12.37 2.94
N ILE A 2 0.03 -12.35 3.74
CA ILE A 2 1.04 -11.28 3.75
C ILE A 2 2.18 -11.66 2.79
N PRO A 3 2.72 -10.73 1.98
CA PRO A 3 3.84 -11.02 1.11
C PRO A 3 5.13 -11.26 1.92
N LYS A 4 5.89 -12.29 1.54
CA LYS A 4 7.19 -12.62 2.17
C LYS A 4 8.25 -11.54 1.90
N ASN A 5 8.26 -10.97 0.69
CA ASN A 5 9.26 -10.01 0.24
C ASN A 5 8.69 -8.58 0.15
N ILE A 6 8.22 -8.04 1.29
CA ILE A 6 7.55 -6.73 1.35
C ILE A 6 8.42 -5.58 0.80
N LYS A 7 9.74 -5.62 1.04
CA LYS A 7 10.66 -4.56 0.61
C LYS A 7 10.93 -4.58 -0.89
N MET A 8 10.91 -5.77 -1.51
CA MET A 8 11.02 -5.92 -2.95
C MET A 8 9.78 -5.33 -3.63
N LEU A 9 8.59 -5.68 -3.14
CA LEU A 9 7.33 -5.10 -3.64
C LEU A 9 7.26 -3.57 -3.44
N GLN A 10 7.83 -3.05 -2.35
CA GLN A 10 7.96 -1.61 -2.12
C GLN A 10 8.94 -0.94 -3.11
N ALA A 11 10.01 -1.63 -3.51
CA ALA A 11 10.91 -1.12 -4.53
C ALA A 11 10.23 -1.07 -5.90
N GLU A 12 9.53 -2.15 -6.27
CA GLU A 12 8.71 -2.22 -7.49
C GLU A 12 7.63 -1.14 -7.53
N SER A 13 6.95 -0.90 -6.40
CA SER A 13 5.85 0.07 -6.33
C SER A 13 6.26 1.48 -6.71
N LYS A 14 7.53 1.85 -6.49
CA LYS A 14 8.06 3.18 -6.84
C LYS A 14 8.17 3.41 -8.33
N GLN A 15 8.18 2.35 -9.13
CA GLN A 15 8.26 2.42 -10.59
C GLN A 15 6.87 2.46 -11.25
N LEU A 16 5.80 2.27 -10.47
CA LEU A 16 4.43 2.26 -10.96
C LEU A 16 3.89 3.69 -11.10
N LYS A 17 3.08 3.92 -12.13
CA LYS A 17 2.39 5.20 -12.32
C LYS A 17 1.03 5.15 -11.66
N VAL A 18 0.71 6.14 -10.84
CA VAL A 18 -0.57 6.23 -10.14
C VAL A 18 -1.34 7.44 -10.64
N GLN A 19 -2.62 7.25 -10.93
CA GLN A 19 -3.56 8.30 -11.28
C GLN A 19 -4.71 8.27 -10.27
N TRP A 20 -4.89 9.38 -9.55
CA TRP A 20 -6.01 9.54 -8.62
C TRP A 20 -7.27 9.93 -9.40
N ILE A 21 -8.33 9.11 -9.34
CA ILE A 21 -9.55 9.30 -10.15
C ILE A 21 -10.78 9.70 -9.33
N ASP A 22 -10.84 9.28 -8.07
CA ASP A 22 -11.96 9.59 -7.16
C ASP A 22 -11.46 9.54 -5.71
N LYS A 23 -12.22 10.11 -4.77
CA LYS A 23 -11.88 10.25 -3.34
C LYS A 23 -11.26 8.99 -2.71
N HIS A 24 -11.74 7.81 -3.09
CA HIS A 24 -11.28 6.54 -2.56
C HIS A 24 -10.60 5.64 -3.60
N THR A 25 -10.50 6.07 -4.86
CA THR A 25 -10.12 5.19 -5.97
C THR A 25 -8.94 5.76 -6.75
N LEU A 26 -7.93 4.91 -6.94
CA LEU A 26 -6.73 5.19 -7.70
C LEU A 26 -6.54 4.12 -8.77
N VAL A 27 -6.06 4.54 -9.94
CA VAL A 27 -5.65 3.63 -11.01
C VAL A 27 -4.13 3.55 -10.98
N VAL A 28 -3.62 2.32 -10.90
CA VAL A 28 -2.19 2.04 -10.92
C VAL A 28 -1.85 1.33 -12.23
N ARG A 29 -0.91 1.91 -12.97
CA ARG A 29 -0.41 1.38 -14.24
C ARG A 29 0.95 0.73 -14.05
N SER A 30 1.12 -0.46 -14.61
CA SER A 30 2.44 -1.06 -14.74
C SER A 30 3.29 -0.24 -15.70
N SER A 31 4.58 -0.10 -15.39
CA SER A 31 5.56 0.49 -16.32
C SER A 31 5.92 -0.46 -17.46
N SER A 32 5.72 -1.78 -17.28
CA SER A 32 6.15 -2.83 -18.21
C SER A 32 5.06 -3.30 -19.19
N SER A 33 3.78 -2.96 -18.96
CA SER A 33 2.71 -3.27 -19.90
C SER A 33 1.73 -2.09 -20.00
N ASN A 34 1.59 -1.55 -21.21
CA ASN A 34 0.75 -0.36 -21.47
C ASN A 34 -0.76 -0.65 -21.38
N THR A 35 -1.15 -1.90 -21.11
CA THR A 35 -2.53 -2.40 -21.18
C THR A 35 -3.12 -2.82 -19.83
N ALA A 36 -2.31 -3.01 -18.78
CA ALA A 36 -2.82 -3.44 -17.47
C ALA A 36 -3.02 -2.23 -16.53
N ASN A 37 -4.26 -1.75 -16.46
CA ASN A 37 -4.70 -0.81 -15.43
C ASN A 37 -5.25 -1.61 -14.24
N TYR A 38 -4.68 -1.42 -13.05
CA TYR A 38 -5.21 -1.98 -11.81
C TYR A 38 -5.93 -0.91 -11.01
N ILE A 39 -7.15 -1.22 -10.57
CA ILE A 39 -7.94 -0.30 -9.75
C ILE A 39 -7.64 -0.64 -8.30
N VAL A 40 -7.24 0.39 -7.54
CA VAL A 40 -6.98 0.31 -6.11
C VAL A 40 -7.96 1.22 -5.40
N THR A 41 -8.73 0.66 -4.47
CA THR A 41 -9.56 1.45 -3.55
C THR A 41 -8.90 1.51 -2.19
N VAL A 42 -8.91 2.68 -1.56
CA VAL A 42 -8.31 2.95 -0.25
C VAL A 42 -9.30 3.66 0.66
N GLU A 43 -9.50 3.08 1.83
CA GLU A 43 -10.34 3.62 2.90
C GLU A 43 -9.53 3.70 4.20
N PHE A 44 -9.58 4.87 4.85
CA PHE A 44 -8.92 5.08 6.13
C PHE A 44 -9.95 4.90 7.25
N GLY A 45 -9.71 3.93 8.13
CA GLY A 45 -10.57 3.66 9.28
C GLY A 45 -10.24 4.52 10.50
N ALA A 46 -11.10 4.45 11.53
CA ALA A 46 -10.82 5.06 12.81
C ALA A 46 -9.62 4.36 13.49
N LYS A 47 -8.68 5.13 14.04
CA LYS A 47 -7.48 4.65 14.78
C LYS A 47 -6.29 4.16 13.92
N GLY A 48 -6.12 4.71 12.71
CA GLY A 48 -4.91 4.46 11.91
C GLY A 48 -4.91 3.11 11.19
N GLU A 49 -6.10 2.55 11.00
CA GLU A 49 -6.32 1.40 10.13
C GLU A 49 -6.47 1.87 8.68
N VAL A 50 -5.90 1.10 7.77
CA VAL A 50 -6.01 1.33 6.33
C VAL A 50 -6.60 0.07 5.72
N ASN A 51 -7.71 0.20 5.03
CA ASN A 51 -8.29 -0.86 4.22
C ASN A 51 -8.00 -0.54 2.76
N ALA A 52 -7.40 -1.48 2.03
CA ALA A 52 -7.18 -1.32 0.61
C ALA A 52 -7.60 -2.57 -0.14
N ARG A 53 -8.21 -2.38 -1.31
CA ARG A 53 -8.51 -3.46 -2.25
C ARG A 53 -7.85 -3.15 -3.58
N CYS A 54 -7.41 -4.18 -4.27
CA CYS A 54 -6.82 -4.08 -5.59
C CYS A 54 -7.46 -5.12 -6.51
N THR A 55 -7.55 -4.83 -7.79
CA THR A 55 -8.08 -5.78 -8.79
C THR A 55 -7.03 -6.75 -9.33
N CYS A 56 -5.79 -6.73 -8.81
CA CYS A 56 -4.74 -7.65 -9.26
C CYS A 56 -4.95 -9.08 -8.73
N PRO A 57 -4.41 -10.12 -9.41
CA PRO A 57 -4.55 -11.51 -8.99
C PRO A 57 -4.17 -11.78 -7.52
N TRP A 58 -3.11 -11.15 -7.01
CA TRP A 58 -2.72 -11.26 -5.60
C TRP A 58 -3.86 -10.90 -4.63
N ALA A 59 -4.54 -9.78 -4.88
CA ALA A 59 -5.63 -9.32 -4.05
C ALA A 59 -6.90 -10.18 -4.23
N LEU A 60 -7.15 -10.68 -5.45
CA LEU A 60 -8.22 -11.65 -5.72
C LEU A 60 -8.02 -12.94 -4.90
N HIS A 61 -6.78 -13.37 -4.70
CA HIS A 61 -6.44 -14.52 -3.84
C HIS A 61 -6.27 -14.15 -2.35
N LYS A 62 -6.97 -13.12 -1.86
CA LYS A 62 -6.97 -12.66 -0.45
C LYS A 62 -5.59 -12.20 0.05
N GLY A 63 -4.71 -11.79 -0.87
CA GLY A 63 -3.44 -11.16 -0.58
C GLY A 63 -3.60 -9.68 -0.22
N VAL A 64 -2.76 -9.19 0.68
CA VAL A 64 -2.67 -7.75 1.01
C VAL A 64 -1.32 -7.17 0.63
N ALA A 65 -1.25 -5.84 0.55
CA ALA A 65 -0.01 -5.12 0.27
C ALA A 65 0.71 -5.56 -1.02
N CYS A 66 -0.02 -5.69 -2.13
CA CYS A 66 0.65 -5.78 -3.43
C CYS A 66 1.37 -4.46 -3.76
N SER A 67 2.31 -4.50 -4.71
CA SER A 67 3.02 -3.31 -5.20
C SER A 67 2.05 -2.21 -5.67
N HIS A 68 0.91 -2.55 -6.25
CA HIS A 68 -0.13 -1.57 -6.62
C HIS A 68 -0.71 -0.83 -5.42
N VAL A 69 -1.06 -1.55 -4.34
CA VAL A 69 -1.58 -0.94 -3.10
C VAL A 69 -0.52 -0.04 -2.47
N MET A 70 0.74 -0.48 -2.45
CA MET A 70 1.84 0.33 -1.94
C MET A 70 2.01 1.62 -2.75
N ALA A 71 1.99 1.54 -4.08
CA ALA A 71 2.11 2.69 -4.96
C ALA A 71 0.96 3.69 -4.73
N ALA A 72 -0.28 3.20 -4.65
CA ALA A 72 -1.44 4.03 -4.38
C ALA A 72 -1.33 4.75 -3.03
N LEU A 73 -0.92 4.05 -1.97
CA LEU A 73 -0.74 4.63 -0.65
C LEU A 73 0.41 5.64 -0.61
N ASP A 74 1.53 5.35 -1.27
CA ASP A 74 2.67 6.27 -1.32
C ASP A 74 2.32 7.53 -2.12
N HIS A 75 1.52 7.42 -3.19
CA HIS A 75 0.97 8.58 -3.91
C HIS A 75 0.05 9.43 -3.03
N LEU A 76 -0.88 8.82 -2.29
CA LEU A 76 -1.73 9.57 -1.35
C LEU A 76 -0.93 10.25 -0.24
N ALA A 77 0.16 9.62 0.21
CA ALA A 77 1.06 10.19 1.20
C ALA A 77 1.91 11.33 0.64
N SER A 78 2.40 11.21 -0.59
CA SER A 78 3.24 12.23 -1.23
C SER A 78 2.48 13.54 -1.47
N VAL A 79 1.18 13.48 -1.77
CA VAL A 79 0.29 14.65 -1.82
C VAL A 79 0.24 15.39 -0.48
N LYS A 80 0.51 14.71 0.63
CA LYS A 80 0.59 15.29 1.98
C LYS A 80 2.04 15.51 2.44
N GLU A 81 2.99 15.51 1.52
CA GLU A 81 4.43 15.64 1.79
C GLU A 81 4.91 14.60 2.82
N ARG A 82 4.43 13.36 2.69
CA ARG A 82 4.83 12.22 3.52
C ARG A 82 5.45 11.12 2.67
N LYS A 83 6.36 10.37 3.28
CA LYS A 83 6.94 9.14 2.71
C LYS A 83 6.52 7.94 3.54
N LEU A 84 6.11 6.86 2.87
CA LEU A 84 5.70 5.62 3.54
C LEU A 84 6.81 4.56 3.51
N SER A 85 6.75 3.64 4.47
CA SER A 85 7.56 2.41 4.47
C SER A 85 6.75 1.27 5.06
N PHE A 86 6.93 0.07 4.51
CA PHE A 86 6.08 -1.08 4.79
C PHE A 86 6.87 -2.18 5.51
N TRP A 87 6.24 -2.86 6.45
CA TRP A 87 6.85 -3.86 7.34
C TRP A 87 5.91 -5.04 7.56
N THR A 88 6.44 -6.26 7.59
CA THR A 88 5.66 -7.47 7.91
C THR A 88 5.44 -7.62 9.41
N SER A 89 6.36 -7.11 10.24
CA SER A 89 6.29 -7.17 11.71
C SER A 89 5.97 -5.80 12.32
N ARG A 90 5.19 -5.83 13.41
CA ARG A 90 4.86 -4.63 14.20
C ARG A 90 6.09 -4.08 14.91
N GLU A 91 6.95 -4.97 15.39
CA GLU A 91 8.15 -4.66 16.15
C GLU A 91 9.13 -3.87 15.28
N GLU A 92 9.33 -4.28 14.03
CA GLU A 92 10.18 -3.58 13.06
C GLU A 92 9.65 -2.18 12.74
N ALA A 93 8.33 -2.05 12.54
CA ALA A 93 7.68 -0.76 12.31
C ALA A 93 7.84 0.17 13.53
N ARG A 94 7.64 -0.36 14.75
CA ARG A 94 7.76 0.40 15.99
C ARG A 94 9.18 0.93 16.22
N ARG A 95 10.20 0.17 15.84
CA ARG A 95 11.62 0.59 15.93
C ARG A 95 11.92 1.87 15.14
N GLN A 96 11.14 2.18 14.10
CA GLN A 96 11.34 3.39 13.31
C GLN A 96 10.99 4.68 14.05
N LYS A 97 10.27 4.60 15.19
CA LYS A 97 9.82 5.77 15.98
C LYS A 97 9.03 6.79 15.15
N GLN A 98 8.25 6.30 14.18
CA GLN A 98 7.40 7.10 13.29
C GLN A 98 5.92 6.80 13.52
N LYS A 99 5.04 7.66 13.00
CA LYS A 99 3.59 7.40 13.00
C LYS A 99 3.32 6.10 12.27
N THR A 100 2.66 5.16 12.94
CA THR A 100 2.43 3.80 12.45
C THR A 100 0.95 3.60 12.14
N PHE A 101 0.67 2.91 11.04
CA PHE A 101 -0.65 2.52 10.57
C PHE A 101 -0.67 1.02 10.30
N LEU A 102 -1.86 0.42 10.31
CA LEU A 102 -2.05 -0.98 9.98
C LEU A 102 -2.84 -1.10 8.68
N LEU A 103 -2.21 -1.63 7.64
CA LEU A 103 -2.90 -2.10 6.44
C LEU A 103 -3.55 -3.44 6.73
N LYS A 104 -4.88 -3.42 6.93
CA LYS A 104 -5.65 -4.59 7.30
C LYS A 104 -5.72 -5.60 6.16
N GLY A 105 -5.50 -6.86 6.49
CA GLY A 105 -5.80 -8.00 5.65
C GLY A 105 -6.88 -8.90 6.19
N SER A 106 -7.11 -9.99 5.47
CA SER A 106 -8.08 -11.01 5.87
C SER A 106 -7.54 -11.79 7.08
N LYS A 107 -8.36 -11.92 8.14
CA LYS A 107 -8.10 -12.71 9.37
C LYS A 107 -6.98 -12.20 10.28
N ASN A 108 -7.08 -10.98 10.82
CA ASN A 108 -6.16 -10.37 11.81
C ASN A 108 -4.68 -10.24 11.37
N GLU A 109 -4.35 -10.64 10.16
CA GLU A 109 -3.08 -10.41 9.51
C GLU A 109 -3.07 -9.05 8.78
N GLY A 110 -1.93 -8.37 8.77
CA GLY A 110 -1.79 -7.08 8.10
C GLY A 110 -0.34 -6.67 7.90
N VAL A 111 -0.15 -5.59 7.16
CA VAL A 111 1.16 -4.97 6.93
C VAL A 111 1.23 -3.67 7.70
N TRP A 112 2.32 -3.45 8.40
CA TRP A 112 2.53 -2.22 9.16
C TRP A 112 3.14 -1.16 8.26
N ILE A 113 2.62 0.05 8.36
CA ILE A 113 3.07 1.20 7.58
C ILE A 113 3.62 2.24 8.53
N THR A 114 4.84 2.71 8.29
CA THR A 114 5.40 3.88 8.98
C THR A 114 5.39 5.08 8.05
N SER A 115 4.98 6.24 8.54
CA SER A 115 4.98 7.51 7.80
C SER A 115 5.93 8.51 8.42
N ARG A 116 6.84 9.06 7.61
CA ARG A 116 7.75 10.15 7.99
C ARG A 116 7.50 11.39 7.14
N ALA A 117 7.99 12.54 7.58
CA ALA A 117 8.02 13.76 6.78
C ALA A 117 8.81 13.52 5.47
N GLY A 118 8.27 14.05 4.37
CA GLY A 118 8.74 13.88 3.00
C GLY A 118 9.99 14.68 2.69
#